data_AF-A0A645HTJ4-F1
#
_entry.id   AF-A0A645HTJ4-F1
#
_cell.length_a   1.000
_cell.length_b   1.000
_cell.length_c   1.000
_cell.angle_alpha   90.00
_cell.angle_beta   90.00
_cell.angle_gamma   90.00
#
_symmetry.space_group_name_H-M   'P 1'
#
loop_
_entity.id
_entity.type
_entity.pdbx_description
1 polymer ?
#
loop_
_entity_poly.entity_id
_entity_poly.type
_entity_poly.pdbx_seq_one_letter_code
_entity_poly.pdbx_strand_id
1 'polypeptide(L)'
;MADYDGDYDYTTAARKKKERLGDFVLKVDDRSKYYKLNRMKKPSGTALLTDTAFGNAAADERNIGLGCWKFTAFDVNSDYAGVAPRHGDRANLAFADGHGQSLGIHQMHETPSRIRGFIIAGERYQIPYLDF
;
A
#
# COMPACT_ATOMS: atom_id res chain seq x y z
N MET A 1 -7.75 -1.41 -2.44
CA MET A 1 -6.76 -2.19 -3.21
C MET A 1 -5.47 -1.40 -3.37
N ALA A 2 -4.31 -2.07 -3.36
CA ALA A 2 -3.02 -1.43 -3.58
C ALA A 2 -2.98 -0.80 -4.99
N ASP A 3 -2.55 0.45 -5.08
CA ASP A 3 -2.34 1.22 -6.32
C ASP A 3 -0.84 1.30 -6.60
N TYR A 4 -0.28 0.26 -7.25
CA TYR A 4 1.14 0.20 -7.61
C TYR A 4 1.50 1.11 -8.79
N ASP A 5 0.52 1.55 -9.59
CA ASP A 5 0.72 2.55 -10.63
C ASP A 5 0.95 3.94 -10.01
N GLY A 6 0.23 4.27 -8.94
CA GLY A 6 0.45 5.49 -8.15
C GLY A 6 1.59 5.41 -7.13
N ASP A 7 2.21 4.25 -6.95
CA ASP A 7 3.30 4.06 -5.99
C ASP A 7 4.62 4.60 -6.56
N TYR A 8 5.12 5.70 -5.98
CA TYR A 8 6.35 6.36 -6.42
C TYR A 8 7.58 5.46 -6.26
N ASP A 9 7.67 4.60 -5.24
CA ASP A 9 8.78 3.64 -5.10
C ASP A 9 8.72 2.55 -6.18
N TYR A 10 7.54 2.17 -6.66
CA TYR A 10 7.39 1.21 -7.75
C TYR A 10 7.69 1.82 -9.13
N THR A 11 7.24 3.05 -9.36
CA THR A 11 7.29 3.69 -10.68
C THR A 11 8.54 4.53 -10.93
N THR A 12 9.04 5.25 -9.93
CA THR A 12 10.05 6.31 -10.10
C THR A 12 11.26 6.15 -9.19
N ALA A 13 11.06 6.27 -7.87
CA ALA A 13 12.11 6.47 -6.87
C ALA A 13 13.15 5.35 -6.84
N ALA A 14 12.67 4.12 -7.01
CA ALA A 14 13.44 2.95 -6.69
C ALA A 14 12.99 1.84 -7.62
N ARG A 15 13.40 1.86 -8.90
CA ARG A 15 13.22 0.71 -9.82
C ARG A 15 13.47 -0.65 -9.13
N LYS A 16 14.29 -0.70 -8.06
CA LYS A 16 14.35 -1.75 -7.02
C LYS A 16 13.00 -2.37 -6.59
N LYS A 17 11.92 -1.62 -6.30
CA LYS A 17 10.61 -2.19 -5.91
C LYS A 17 9.97 -2.92 -7.10
N LYS A 18 9.97 -2.34 -8.30
CA LYS A 18 9.54 -3.03 -9.54
C LYS A 18 10.44 -4.22 -9.87
N GLU A 19 11.75 -4.11 -9.72
CA GLU A 19 12.70 -5.21 -9.94
C GLU A 19 12.47 -6.37 -8.97
N ARG A 20 12.11 -6.07 -7.72
CA ARG A 20 11.82 -7.03 -6.66
C ARG A 20 10.46 -7.71 -6.82
N LEU A 21 9.41 -6.92 -7.08
CA LEU A 21 8.05 -7.42 -7.18
C LEU A 21 7.71 -7.96 -8.57
N GLY A 22 8.48 -7.56 -9.60
CA GLY A 22 8.21 -7.82 -11.00
C GLY A 22 7.50 -6.64 -11.68
N ASP A 23 7.58 -6.59 -13.02
CA ASP A 23 6.88 -5.58 -13.82
C ASP A 23 5.47 -6.05 -14.18
N PHE A 24 4.59 -6.06 -13.18
CA PHE A 24 3.25 -6.64 -13.27
C PHE A 24 2.14 -5.63 -13.54
N VAL A 25 2.38 -4.33 -13.31
CA VAL A 25 1.39 -3.29 -13.61
C VAL A 25 1.20 -3.17 -15.13
N LEU A 26 -0.06 -3.20 -15.57
CA LEU A 26 -0.50 -2.87 -16.92
C LEU A 26 -1.45 -1.69 -16.85
N LYS A 27 -1.01 -0.54 -17.34
CA LYS A 27 -1.86 0.63 -17.54
C LYS A 27 -2.27 0.68 -19.01
N VAL A 28 -3.57 0.57 -19.27
CA VAL A 28 -4.14 0.78 -20.62
C VAL A 28 -4.48 2.26 -20.80
N ASP A 29 -5.12 2.84 -19.77
CA ASP A 29 -5.43 4.26 -19.66
C ASP A 29 -5.48 4.66 -18.17
N ASP A 30 -5.90 5.89 -17.83
CA ASP A 30 -5.94 6.38 -16.44
C ASP A 30 -6.97 5.67 -15.54
N ARG A 31 -8.01 5.06 -16.13
CA ARG A 31 -9.08 4.33 -15.44
C ARG A 31 -8.93 2.81 -15.56
N SER A 32 -8.21 2.34 -16.57
CA SER A 32 -8.03 0.91 -16.88
C SER A 32 -6.63 0.44 -16.48
N LYS A 33 -6.53 -0.04 -15.23
CA LYS A 33 -5.28 -0.57 -14.64
C LYS A 33 -5.47 -2.02 -14.22
N TYR A 34 -4.53 -2.88 -14.59
CA TYR A 34 -4.59 -4.32 -14.35
C TYR A 34 -3.26 -4.85 -13.81
N TYR A 35 -3.31 -5.98 -13.11
CA TYR A 35 -2.12 -6.69 -12.62
C TYR A 35 -1.91 -8.01 -13.36
N LYS A 36 -0.81 -8.10 -14.11
CA LYS A 36 -0.35 -9.29 -14.81
C LYS A 36 0.30 -10.24 -13.80
N LEU A 37 -0.50 -11.15 -13.22
CA LEU A 37 -0.04 -12.07 -12.18
C LEU A 37 1.18 -12.90 -12.62
N ASN A 38 1.25 -13.30 -13.89
CA ASN A 38 2.39 -14.03 -14.47
C ASN A 38 3.69 -13.23 -14.55
N ARG A 39 3.67 -11.92 -14.26
CA ARG A 39 4.85 -11.05 -14.21
C ARG A 39 5.26 -10.67 -12.79
N MET A 40 4.60 -11.21 -11.76
CA MET A 40 5.00 -11.02 -10.38
C MET A 40 6.15 -11.97 -10.02
N LYS A 41 7.19 -11.45 -9.38
CA LYS A 41 8.35 -12.22 -8.88
C LYS A 41 8.20 -12.69 -7.44
N LYS A 42 7.43 -11.97 -6.62
CA LYS A 42 7.16 -12.31 -5.22
C LYS A 42 5.68 -12.18 -4.87
N PRO A 43 4.78 -13.02 -5.44
CA PRO A 43 3.35 -12.95 -5.15
C PRO A 43 3.02 -12.98 -3.65
N SER A 44 3.72 -13.82 -2.88
CA SER A 44 3.60 -13.94 -1.42
C SER A 44 4.13 -12.73 -0.63
N GLY A 45 4.64 -11.70 -1.31
CA GLY A 45 5.08 -10.46 -0.70
C GLY A 45 4.50 -9.23 -1.37
N THR A 46 3.62 -9.42 -2.36
CA THR A 46 2.89 -8.37 -3.06
C THR A 46 1.51 -8.21 -2.41
N ALA A 47 1.39 -7.29 -1.47
CA ALA A 47 0.12 -6.93 -0.85
C ALA A 47 -0.86 -6.34 -1.89
N LEU A 48 -2.10 -6.81 -1.90
CA LEU A 48 -3.18 -6.33 -2.78
C LEU A 48 -4.30 -5.64 -1.99
N LEU A 49 -4.61 -6.13 -0.80
CA LEU A 49 -5.64 -5.58 0.07
C LEU A 49 -5.08 -5.43 1.48
N THR A 50 -5.55 -4.40 2.19
CA THR A 50 -5.28 -4.20 3.61
C THR A 50 -6.34 -3.31 4.21
N ASP A 51 -6.45 -3.33 5.53
CA ASP A 51 -7.25 -2.37 6.29
C ASP A 51 -6.70 -0.96 6.07
N THR A 52 -7.58 -0.05 5.67
CA THR A 52 -7.24 1.36 5.41
C THR A 52 -8.22 2.26 6.10
N ALA A 53 -7.84 3.51 6.32
CA ALA A 53 -8.73 4.54 6.80
C ALA A 53 -8.34 5.89 6.21
N PHE A 54 -9.30 6.80 6.08
CA PHE A 54 -9.03 8.23 5.98
C PHE A 54 -8.72 8.81 7.38
N GLY A 55 -7.66 9.62 7.45
CA GLY A 55 -7.25 10.33 8.66
C GLY A 55 -8.01 11.64 8.87
N ASN A 56 -7.67 12.36 9.94
CA ASN A 56 -8.33 13.59 10.41
C ASN A 56 -8.18 14.76 9.43
N ALA A 57 -7.17 14.72 8.56
CA ALA A 57 -6.92 15.74 7.55
C ALA A 57 -7.47 15.37 6.15
N ALA A 58 -8.40 14.41 6.08
CA ALA A 58 -9.13 14.12 4.84
C ALA A 58 -9.84 15.38 4.32
N ALA A 59 -9.86 15.58 3.00
CA ALA A 59 -10.41 16.79 2.41
C ALA A 59 -11.93 16.89 2.57
N ASP A 60 -12.59 15.73 2.63
CA ASP A 60 -14.01 15.60 2.96
C ASP A 60 -14.15 14.96 4.35
N GLU A 61 -14.61 15.75 5.32
CA GLU A 61 -14.76 15.32 6.72
C GLU A 61 -15.66 14.08 6.87
N ARG A 62 -16.57 13.85 5.92
CA ARG A 62 -17.46 12.67 5.91
C ARG A 62 -16.70 11.37 5.65
N ASN A 63 -15.48 11.45 5.11
CA ASN A 63 -14.64 10.28 4.87
C ASN A 63 -13.86 9.85 6.11
N ILE A 64 -13.67 10.71 7.11
CA ILE A 64 -12.83 10.43 8.28
C ILE A 64 -13.24 9.11 8.93
N GLY A 65 -12.28 8.20 9.08
CA GLY A 65 -12.50 6.87 9.66
C GLY A 65 -13.10 5.82 8.71
N LEU A 66 -13.55 6.20 7.52
CA LEU A 66 -14.01 5.26 6.49
C LEU A 66 -12.82 4.56 5.82
N GLY A 67 -13.06 3.35 5.31
CA GLY A 67 -12.07 2.62 4.51
C GLY A 67 -11.85 3.28 3.15
N CYS A 68 -10.60 3.28 2.69
CA CYS A 68 -10.29 3.79 1.36
C CYS A 68 -10.37 2.68 0.30
N TRP A 69 -10.94 3.00 -0.85
CA TRP A 69 -11.02 2.07 -1.98
C TRP A 69 -9.64 1.70 -2.52
N LYS A 70 -8.63 2.56 -2.32
CA LYS A 70 -7.23 2.28 -2.67
C LYS A 70 -6.23 2.81 -1.65
N PHE A 71 -5.04 2.22 -1.65
CA PHE A 71 -3.90 2.75 -0.91
C PHE A 71 -2.64 2.63 -1.76
N THR A 72 -1.63 3.45 -1.48
CA THR A 72 -0.30 3.25 -2.06
C THR A 72 0.60 2.65 -0.98
N ALA A 73 1.48 1.71 -1.34
CA ALA A 73 2.43 1.19 -0.36
C ALA A 73 3.51 2.26 -0.03
N PHE A 74 3.72 3.22 -0.94
CA PHE A 74 4.60 4.37 -0.78
C PHE A 74 4.14 5.39 0.26
N ASP A 75 2.89 5.80 0.30
CA ASP A 75 2.50 6.92 1.15
C ASP A 75 1.02 6.89 1.48
N VAL A 76 0.66 7.69 2.49
CA VAL A 76 -0.69 8.19 2.65
C VAL A 76 -1.05 8.97 1.38
N ASN A 77 -2.19 8.65 0.78
CA ASN A 77 -2.62 9.26 -0.46
C ASN A 77 -2.94 10.76 -0.26
N SER A 78 -3.24 11.46 -1.37
CA SER A 78 -3.53 12.90 -1.36
C SER A 78 -4.77 13.30 -0.54
N ASP A 79 -5.66 12.36 -0.23
CA ASP A 79 -6.87 12.58 0.58
C ASP A 79 -6.68 12.09 2.02
N TYR A 80 -5.43 11.98 2.49
CA TYR A 80 -5.10 11.51 3.84
C TYR A 80 -5.58 10.08 4.16
N ALA A 81 -5.68 9.22 3.15
CA ALA A 81 -5.99 7.80 3.34
C ALA A 81 -4.73 6.92 3.28
N GLY A 82 -4.62 5.97 4.20
CA GLY A 82 -3.47 5.06 4.30
C GLY A 82 -3.82 3.77 5.01
N VAL A 83 -2.81 2.92 5.22
CA VAL A 83 -2.99 1.65 5.95
C VAL A 83 -3.29 1.93 7.42
N ALA A 84 -4.32 1.30 7.97
CA ALA A 84 -4.80 1.58 9.32
C ALA A 84 -4.63 0.33 10.21
N PRO A 85 -3.54 0.20 10.98
CA PRO A 85 -3.28 -0.95 11.84
C PRO A 85 -4.16 -0.91 13.12
N ARG A 86 -5.46 -1.16 12.97
CA ARG A 86 -6.46 -1.04 14.05
C ARG A 86 -6.58 -2.27 14.95
N HIS A 87 -5.99 -3.41 14.55
CA HIS A 87 -6.15 -4.69 15.23
C HIS A 87 -4.95 -4.98 16.14
N GLY A 88 -4.83 -4.26 17.25
CA GLY A 88 -3.71 -4.40 18.19
C GLY A 88 -2.37 -3.98 17.56
N ASP A 89 -2.34 -2.80 16.93
CA ASP A 89 -1.21 -2.24 16.17
C ASP A 89 -0.81 -3.09 14.94
N ARG A 90 -1.77 -3.84 14.40
CA ARG A 90 -1.62 -4.67 13.20
C ARG A 90 -2.73 -4.38 12.18
N ALA A 91 -2.41 -4.60 10.91
CA ALA A 91 -3.38 -4.64 9.82
C ALA A 91 -3.42 -6.06 9.22
N ASN A 92 -4.57 -6.45 8.68
CA ASN A 92 -4.70 -7.68 7.90
C ASN A 92 -4.39 -7.39 6.44
N LEU A 93 -3.45 -8.13 5.86
CA LEU A 93 -3.06 -8.01 4.46
C LEU A 93 -3.50 -9.25 3.70
N ALA A 94 -3.98 -9.07 2.47
CA ALA A 94 -4.11 -10.14 1.49
C ALA A 94 -3.07 -9.97 0.39
N PHE A 95 -2.35 -11.04 0.07
CA PHE A 95 -1.28 -11.07 -0.91
C PHE A 95 -1.72 -11.68 -2.24
N ALA A 96 -0.91 -11.50 -3.28
CA ALA A 96 -1.29 -11.83 -4.65
C ALA A 96 -1.38 -13.33 -4.95
N ASP A 97 -0.79 -14.20 -4.13
CA ASP A 97 -0.95 -15.65 -4.18
C ASP A 97 -2.19 -16.16 -3.41
N GLY A 98 -2.93 -15.26 -2.75
CA GLY A 98 -4.15 -15.58 -2.01
C GLY A 98 -3.96 -15.82 -0.52
N HIS A 99 -2.74 -15.79 0.03
CA HIS A 99 -2.57 -15.90 1.48
C HIS A 99 -2.90 -14.58 2.19
N GLY A 100 -3.36 -14.69 3.43
CA GLY A 100 -3.60 -13.57 4.32
C GLY A 100 -2.60 -13.56 5.48
N GLN A 101 -2.19 -12.39 5.94
CA GLN A 101 -1.33 -12.25 7.10
C GLN A 101 -1.67 -10.99 7.89
N SER A 102 -1.72 -11.09 9.21
CA SER A 102 -1.76 -9.92 10.10
C SER A 102 -0.33 -9.47 10.35
N LEU A 103 0.00 -8.19 10.10
CA LEU A 103 1.35 -7.63 10.26
C LEU A 103 1.31 -6.30 11.02
N GLY A 104 2.35 -6.02 11.81
CA GLY A 104 2.61 -4.69 12.38
C GLY A 104 3.35 -3.77 11.40
N ILE A 105 3.47 -2.48 11.71
CA ILE A 105 4.01 -1.46 10.79
C ILE A 105 5.42 -1.77 10.26
N HIS A 106 6.33 -2.24 11.11
CA HIS A 106 7.70 -2.59 10.69
C HIS A 106 7.72 -3.86 9.84
N GLN A 107 6.91 -4.86 10.21
CA GLN A 107 6.79 -6.10 9.44
C GLN A 107 6.21 -5.84 8.05
N MET A 108 5.23 -4.92 7.94
CA MET A 108 4.67 -4.48 6.67
C MET A 108 5.71 -3.79 5.77
N HIS A 109 6.62 -3.01 6.36
CA HIS A 109 7.74 -2.40 5.64
C HIS A 109 8.79 -3.43 5.18
N GLU A 110 9.01 -4.48 5.96
CA GLU A 110 9.94 -5.56 5.63
C GLU A 110 9.43 -6.47 4.50
N THR A 111 8.12 -6.46 4.22
CA THR A 111 7.57 -7.16 3.06
C THR A 111 8.16 -6.63 1.75
N PRO A 112 8.16 -7.44 0.67
CA PRO A 112 8.52 -6.96 -0.65
C PRO A 112 7.77 -5.69 -1.10
N SER A 113 6.49 -5.54 -0.73
CA SER A 113 5.68 -4.33 -1.01
C SER A 113 6.20 -3.06 -0.36
N ARG A 114 6.98 -3.16 0.73
CA ARG A 114 7.49 -2.03 1.52
C ARG A 114 6.40 -1.00 1.82
N ILE A 115 5.35 -1.41 2.50
CA ILE A 115 4.30 -0.49 2.93
C ILE A 115 4.89 0.45 3.97
N ARG A 116 4.70 1.76 3.78
CA ARG A 116 5.26 2.79 4.66
C ARG A 116 4.31 3.93 5.01
N GLY A 117 3.16 4.06 4.34
CA GLY A 117 2.15 5.09 4.63
C GLY A 117 1.01 4.55 5.48
N PHE A 118 0.83 5.12 6.67
CA PHE A 118 -0.13 4.66 7.68
C PHE A 118 -0.99 5.79 8.23
N ILE A 119 -2.17 5.43 8.74
CA ILE A 119 -3.03 6.28 9.57
C ILE A 119 -3.07 5.69 10.98
N ILE A 120 -2.49 6.40 11.93
CA ILE A 120 -2.38 5.99 13.34
C ILE A 120 -3.05 7.06 14.19
N ALA A 121 -4.04 6.66 15.00
CA ALA A 121 -4.84 7.59 15.80
C ALA A 121 -5.47 8.75 14.99
N GLY A 122 -5.76 8.52 13.71
CA GLY A 122 -6.28 9.54 12.79
C GLY A 122 -5.21 10.40 12.12
N GLU A 123 -3.95 10.28 12.53
CA GLU A 123 -2.84 11.07 12.00
C GLU A 123 -2.02 10.30 10.96
N ARG A 124 -1.41 11.04 10.03
CA ARG A 124 -0.47 10.49 9.07
C ARG A 124 0.81 10.06 9.78
N TYR A 125 1.20 8.81 9.58
CA TYR A 125 2.50 8.27 9.97
C TYR A 125 3.18 7.67 8.76
N GLN A 126 4.47 7.96 8.58
CA GLN A 126 5.24 7.43 7.46
C GLN A 126 6.59 6.92 7.95
N ILE A 127 6.93 5.67 7.59
CA ILE A 127 8.29 5.17 7.83
C ILE A 127 9.25 5.95 6.92
N PRO A 128 10.34 6.55 7.46
CA PRO A 128 11.27 7.36 6.68
C PRO A 128 11.91 6.59 5.53
N TYR A 129 12.36 7.32 4.51
CA TYR A 129 13.24 6.76 3.49
C TYR A 129 14.54 6.33 4.17
N LEU A 130 14.79 5.02 4.23
CA LEU A 130 16.12 4.51 4.52
C LEU A 130 16.72 4.10 3.18
N ASP A 131 17.78 4.78 2.78
CA ASP A 131 18.56 4.42 1.60
C ASP A 131 19.08 2.99 1.79
N PHE A 132 18.64 2.08 0.92
CA PHE A 132 19.20 0.74 0.73
C PHE A 132 19.40 0.52 -0.76
#